data_AF-A0A7C4PT76-F1
#
_entry.id   AF-A0A7C4PT76-F1
#
_cell.length_a   1.000
_cell.length_b   1.000
_cell.length_c   1.000
_cell.angle_alpha   90.00
_cell.angle_beta   90.00
_cell.angle_gamma   90.00
#
_symmetry.space_group_name_H-M   'P 1'
#
loop_
_entity.id
_entity.type
_entity.pdbx_description
1 polymer ?
#
loop_
_entity_poly.entity_id
_entity_poly.type
_entity_poly.pdbx_seq_one_letter_code
_entity_poly.pdbx_strand_id
1 'polypeptide(L)'
;QLYFSGKVQKLLMSGDNRFEYYNEPGAMKTYAMQLGVPEADIILDYAGRRTYDTCYRARSIFGVQEAVLVTQRFHLPRAVFTCNQIGVSARGVVADLRPYQRRSRLMWALREWLASPVALWDVWVSHPTPVLGDPEPIFPPEQANLP
;
A
#
# COMPACT_ATOMS: atom_id res chain seq x y z
N GLN A 1 7.34 -7.37 -12.38
CA GLN A 1 8.62 -6.78 -12.79
C GLN A 1 9.53 -6.50 -11.61
N LEU A 2 9.15 -5.61 -10.65
CA LEU A 2 10.01 -5.22 -9.52
C LEU A 2 10.50 -6.40 -8.66
N TYR A 3 9.60 -7.34 -8.36
CA TYR A 3 9.94 -8.57 -7.62
C TYR A 3 10.96 -9.41 -8.38
N PHE A 4 10.67 -9.76 -9.64
CA PHE A 4 11.55 -10.58 -10.48
C PHE A 4 12.90 -9.91 -10.83
N SER A 5 13.00 -8.58 -10.77
CA SER A 5 14.27 -7.86 -10.92
C SER A 5 15.02 -7.64 -9.60
N GLY A 6 14.55 -8.25 -8.50
CA GLY A 6 15.19 -8.16 -7.18
C GLY A 6 15.11 -6.78 -6.53
N LYS A 7 14.24 -5.87 -7.02
CA LYS A 7 14.07 -4.52 -6.46
C LYS A 7 13.22 -4.51 -5.20
N VAL A 8 12.40 -5.55 -5.00
CA VAL A 8 11.62 -5.81 -3.79
C VAL A 8 11.68 -7.31 -3.50
N GLN A 9 11.62 -7.69 -2.24
CA GLN A 9 11.73 -9.10 -1.81
C GLN A 9 10.37 -9.74 -1.52
N LYS A 10 9.38 -8.93 -1.11
CA LYS A 10 8.05 -9.37 -0.68
C LYS A 10 7.00 -8.42 -1.25
N LEU A 11 5.77 -8.90 -1.39
CA LEU A 11 4.62 -8.13 -1.84
C LEU A 11 3.59 -8.03 -0.71
N LEU A 12 3.34 -6.82 -0.21
CA LEU A 12 2.24 -6.53 0.70
C LEU A 12 1.04 -6.03 -0.11
N MET A 13 0.02 -6.87 -0.23
CA MET A 13 -1.22 -6.57 -0.96
C MET A 13 -2.24 -5.99 0.01
N SER A 14 -2.33 -4.66 0.05
CA SER A 14 -3.21 -3.94 0.98
C SER A 14 -4.45 -3.40 0.31
N GLY A 15 -5.61 -3.64 0.88
CA GLY A 15 -6.90 -3.21 0.33
C GLY A 15 -8.09 -3.60 1.19
N ASP A 16 -9.29 -3.36 0.66
CA ASP A 16 -10.54 -3.65 1.34
C ASP A 16 -11.04 -5.08 1.05
N ASN A 17 -11.71 -5.67 2.03
CA ASN A 17 -12.39 -6.97 1.94
C ASN A 17 -13.78 -6.96 2.62
N ARG A 18 -14.38 -5.78 2.78
CA ARG A 18 -15.66 -5.61 3.50
C ARG A 18 -16.89 -6.12 2.76
N PHE A 19 -16.81 -6.41 1.47
CA PHE A 19 -17.93 -6.95 0.70
C PHE A 19 -17.67 -8.41 0.37
N GLU A 20 -18.65 -9.27 0.61
CA GLU A 20 -18.59 -10.73 0.41
C GLU A 20 -18.16 -11.12 -1.02
N TYR A 21 -18.37 -10.21 -1.99
CA TYR A 21 -18.00 -10.39 -3.40
C TYR A 21 -16.80 -9.54 -3.85
N TYR A 22 -16.06 -8.91 -2.93
CA TYR A 22 -14.94 -8.03 -3.28
C TYR A 22 -13.76 -8.19 -2.31
N ASN A 23 -12.83 -9.06 -2.69
CA ASN A 23 -11.57 -9.30 -1.98
C ASN A 23 -10.40 -8.75 -2.81
N GLU A 24 -10.07 -7.47 -2.62
CA GLU A 24 -8.98 -6.83 -3.38
C GLU A 24 -7.62 -7.51 -3.12
N PRO A 25 -7.20 -7.75 -1.86
CA PRO A 25 -5.93 -8.41 -1.59
C PRO A 25 -5.84 -9.83 -2.17
N GLY A 26 -6.93 -10.60 -2.09
CA GLY A 26 -7.01 -11.95 -2.64
C GLY A 26 -6.93 -11.99 -4.16
N ALA A 27 -7.55 -11.02 -4.85
CA ALA A 27 -7.41 -10.86 -6.29
C ALA A 27 -5.96 -10.50 -6.69
N MET A 28 -5.33 -9.57 -5.95
CA MET A 28 -3.93 -9.21 -6.17
C MET A 28 -2.97 -10.38 -5.94
N LYS A 29 -3.19 -11.19 -4.90
CA LYS A 29 -2.41 -12.42 -4.64
C LYS A 29 -2.56 -13.42 -5.77
N THR A 30 -3.80 -13.72 -6.17
CA THR A 30 -4.07 -14.64 -7.28
C THR A 30 -3.33 -14.20 -8.54
N TYR A 31 -3.38 -12.91 -8.87
CA TYR A 31 -2.68 -12.36 -10.02
C TYR A 31 -1.14 -12.46 -9.90
N ALA A 32 -0.57 -12.16 -8.72
CA ALA A 32 0.86 -12.29 -8.49
C ALA A 32 1.35 -13.75 -8.59
N MET A 33 0.57 -14.70 -8.06
CA MET A 33 0.86 -16.14 -8.17
C MET A 33 0.81 -16.61 -9.63
N GLN A 34 -0.17 -16.16 -10.41
CA GLN A 34 -0.25 -16.45 -11.85
C GLN A 34 0.96 -15.93 -12.63
N LEU A 35 1.57 -14.84 -12.18
CA LEU A 35 2.81 -14.30 -12.74
C LEU A 35 4.08 -15.03 -12.27
N GLY A 36 3.96 -15.98 -11.34
CA GLY A 36 5.08 -16.79 -10.84
C GLY A 36 5.70 -16.32 -9.51
N VAL A 37 5.05 -15.41 -8.77
CA VAL A 37 5.53 -15.02 -7.43
C VAL A 37 5.16 -16.14 -6.43
N PRO A 38 6.12 -16.66 -5.64
CA PRO A 38 5.86 -17.64 -4.60
C PRO A 38 4.85 -17.11 -3.57
N GLU A 39 3.94 -17.97 -3.12
CA GLU A 39 2.92 -17.60 -2.12
C GLU A 39 3.53 -17.10 -0.81
N ALA A 40 4.66 -17.67 -0.38
CA ALA A 40 5.39 -17.26 0.82
C ALA A 40 5.95 -15.82 0.75
N ASP A 41 5.97 -15.21 -0.43
CA ASP A 41 6.41 -13.83 -0.64
C ASP A 41 5.25 -12.85 -0.80
N ILE A 42 4.00 -13.31 -0.70
CA ILE A 42 2.79 -12.51 -0.84
C ILE A 42 2.05 -12.45 0.49
N ILE A 43 1.96 -11.25 1.05
CA ILE A 43 1.31 -10.96 2.33
C ILE A 43 0.05 -10.16 2.03
N LEU A 44 -1.04 -10.46 2.74
CA LEU A 44 -2.33 -9.82 2.53
C LEU A 44 -2.67 -8.91 3.72
N ASP A 45 -3.01 -7.66 3.42
CA ASP A 45 -3.62 -6.75 4.38
C ASP A 45 -5.06 -6.44 3.99
N TYR A 46 -6.01 -7.03 4.69
CA TYR A 46 -7.45 -6.84 4.47
C TYR A 46 -8.04 -5.63 5.19
N ALA A 47 -7.26 -4.92 6.00
CA ALA A 47 -7.72 -3.76 6.78
C ALA A 47 -7.13 -2.42 6.30
N GLY A 48 -6.40 -2.42 5.17
CA GLY A 48 -5.85 -1.23 4.52
C GLY A 48 -6.86 -0.43 3.70
N ARG A 49 -7.97 -0.03 4.33
CA ARG A 49 -9.14 0.55 3.66
C ARG A 49 -8.91 1.97 3.12
N ARG A 50 -7.93 2.67 3.67
CA ARG A 50 -7.49 4.00 3.23
C ARG A 50 -5.97 4.00 3.14
N THR A 51 -5.43 4.97 2.42
CA THR A 51 -3.98 5.15 2.30
C THR A 51 -3.30 5.26 3.67
N TYR A 52 -3.89 6.02 4.60
CA TYR A 52 -3.39 6.13 5.96
C TYR A 52 -3.35 4.76 6.65
N ASP A 53 -4.44 4.00 6.58
CA ASP A 53 -4.57 2.70 7.23
C ASP A 53 -3.50 1.72 6.68
N THR A 54 -3.31 1.68 5.35
CA THR A 54 -2.26 0.89 4.70
C THR A 54 -0.87 1.26 5.20
N CYS A 55 -0.53 2.55 5.20
CA CYS A 55 0.80 3.00 5.63
C CYS A 55 1.05 2.72 7.12
N TYR A 56 0.04 2.95 7.97
CA TYR A 56 0.12 2.75 9.41
C TYR A 56 0.30 1.27 9.74
N ARG A 57 -0.49 0.40 9.11
CA ARG A 57 -0.45 -1.05 9.33
C ARG A 57 0.82 -1.65 8.74
N ALA A 58 1.29 -1.17 7.59
CA ALA A 58 2.59 -1.56 7.04
C ALA A 58 3.70 -1.43 8.10
N ARG A 59 3.74 -0.30 8.82
CA ARG A 59 4.69 -0.11 9.92
C ARG A 59 4.38 -0.97 11.14
N SER A 60 3.15 -0.89 11.65
CA SER A 60 2.82 -1.32 13.01
C SER A 60 2.48 -2.81 13.12
N ILE A 61 1.91 -3.38 12.06
CA ILE A 61 1.55 -4.81 11.99
C ILE A 61 2.64 -5.57 11.23
N PHE A 62 3.02 -5.07 10.07
CA PHE A 62 3.87 -5.81 9.13
C PHE A 62 5.36 -5.53 9.28
N GLY A 63 5.75 -4.61 10.17
CA GLY A 63 7.16 -4.28 10.45
C GLY A 63 7.91 -3.66 9.26
N VAL A 64 7.20 -3.09 8.30
CA VAL A 64 7.79 -2.50 7.09
C VAL A 64 8.44 -1.16 7.43
N GLN A 65 9.73 -1.05 7.14
CA GLN A 65 10.50 0.19 7.31
C GLN A 65 10.74 0.90 5.98
N GLU A 66 10.92 0.14 4.89
CA GLU A 66 11.10 0.66 3.53
C GLU A 66 10.09 0.02 2.58
N ALA A 67 9.52 0.81 1.67
CA ALA A 67 8.52 0.31 0.72
C ALA A 67 8.64 0.97 -0.65
N VAL A 68 8.31 0.20 -1.69
CA VAL A 68 7.97 0.73 -3.02
C VAL A 68 6.47 0.70 -3.17
N LEU A 69 5.83 1.86 -3.11
CA LEU A 69 4.40 2.03 -3.33
C LEU A 69 4.09 1.95 -4.82
N VAL A 70 3.24 1.00 -5.20
CA VAL A 70 2.81 0.77 -6.57
C VAL A 70 1.34 1.12 -6.68
N THR A 71 1.02 2.26 -7.30
CA THR A 71 -0.38 2.72 -7.47
C THR A 71 -0.50 3.65 -8.68
N GLN A 72 -1.72 4.10 -8.98
CA GLN A 72 -1.99 5.02 -10.07
C GLN A 72 -1.28 6.36 -9.84
N ARG A 73 -0.86 7.02 -10.93
CA ARG A 73 -0.10 8.28 -10.88
C ARG A 73 -0.71 9.36 -9.99
N PHE A 74 -2.04 9.47 -10.01
CA PHE A 74 -2.74 10.51 -9.26
C PHE A 74 -2.78 10.25 -7.74
N HIS A 75 -2.68 9.00 -7.30
CA HIS A 75 -2.61 8.63 -5.87
C HIS A 75 -1.21 8.70 -5.29
N LEU A 76 -0.21 8.51 -6.14
CA LEU A 76 1.15 8.26 -5.73
C LEU A 76 1.75 9.37 -4.84
N PRO A 77 1.57 10.68 -5.12
CA PRO A 77 2.15 11.73 -4.28
C PRO A 77 1.63 11.70 -2.84
N ARG A 78 0.31 11.58 -2.66
CA ARG A 78 -0.33 11.51 -1.35
C ARG A 78 0.06 10.23 -0.61
N ALA A 79 0.09 9.10 -1.30
CA ALA A 79 0.49 7.83 -0.70
C ALA A 79 1.94 7.83 -0.19
N VAL A 80 2.87 8.32 -1.02
CA VAL A 80 4.28 8.48 -0.64
C VAL A 80 4.42 9.44 0.54
N PHE A 81 3.75 10.59 0.50
CA PHE A 81 3.74 11.54 1.61
C PHE A 81 3.26 10.90 2.91
N THR A 82 2.08 10.28 2.90
CA THR A 82 1.49 9.67 4.10
C THR A 82 2.37 8.57 4.69
N CYS A 83 2.92 7.68 3.86
CA CYS A 83 3.80 6.61 4.35
C CYS A 83 5.09 7.14 4.95
N ASN A 84 5.74 8.11 4.30
CA ASN A 84 6.96 8.75 4.82
C ASN A 84 6.72 9.41 6.18
N GLN A 85 5.60 10.11 6.34
CA GLN A 85 5.27 10.76 7.61
C GLN A 85 4.92 9.75 8.72
N ILE A 86 4.30 8.62 8.36
CA ILE A 86 4.07 7.50 9.28
C ILE A 86 5.38 6.79 9.65
N GLY A 87 6.49 7.05 8.97
CA GLY A 87 7.80 6.47 9.26
C GLY A 87 8.15 5.24 8.41
N VAL A 88 7.48 5.05 7.28
CA VAL A 88 7.87 4.08 6.25
C VAL A 88 8.57 4.83 5.12
N SER A 89 9.86 4.58 4.91
CA SER A 89 10.65 5.18 3.83
C SER A 89 10.13 4.69 2.46
N ALA A 90 9.28 5.50 1.85
CA ALA A 90 8.49 5.12 0.68
C ALA A 90 9.01 5.77 -0.61
N ARG A 91 9.20 4.93 -1.64
CA ARG A 91 9.39 5.35 -3.04
C ARG A 91 8.17 4.98 -3.86
N GLY A 92 7.85 5.75 -4.90
CA GLY A 92 6.67 5.52 -5.73
C GLY A 92 7.00 4.95 -7.11
N VAL A 93 6.20 3.98 -7.57
CA VAL A 93 6.17 3.50 -8.96
C VAL A 93 4.74 3.59 -9.50
N VAL A 94 4.61 4.17 -10.68
CA VAL A 94 3.31 4.36 -11.35
C VAL A 94 2.86 3.05 -12.00
N ALA A 95 1.62 2.64 -11.73
CA ALA A 95 1.01 1.41 -12.26
C ALA A 95 -0.08 1.65 -13.33
N ASP A 96 -0.04 2.78 -14.02
CA ASP A 96 -1.06 3.14 -15.03
C ASP A 96 -1.03 2.16 -16.21
N LEU A 97 -2.05 1.29 -16.33
CA LEU A 97 -2.17 0.32 -17.45
C LEU A 97 -2.80 0.91 -18.72
N ARG A 98 -3.52 2.04 -18.61
CA ARG A 98 -4.20 2.71 -19.72
C ARG A 98 -4.24 4.22 -19.52
N PRO A 99 -4.17 5.03 -20.60
CA PRO A 99 -4.41 6.46 -20.49
C PRO A 99 -5.86 6.72 -20.05
N TYR A 100 -6.02 7.46 -18.97
CA TYR A 100 -7.33 7.84 -18.45
C TYR A 100 -8.14 8.65 -19.47
N GLN A 101 -9.43 8.38 -19.59
CA GLN A 101 -10.35 9.25 -20.33
C GLN A 101 -10.42 10.63 -19.65
N ARG A 102 -10.60 11.73 -20.42
CA ARG A 102 -10.53 13.11 -19.89
C ARG A 102 -11.48 13.36 -18.71
N ARG A 103 -12.73 12.87 -18.77
CA ARG A 103 -13.72 13.01 -17.69
C ARG A 103 -13.30 12.25 -16.43
N SER A 104 -12.78 11.03 -16.58
CA SER A 104 -12.27 10.25 -15.45
C SER A 104 -11.08 10.96 -14.80
N ARG A 105 -10.14 11.53 -15.57
CA ARG A 105 -9.01 12.30 -15.00
C ARG A 105 -9.48 13.43 -14.09
N LEU A 106 -10.49 14.18 -14.51
CA LEU A 106 -10.98 15.32 -13.73
C LEU A 106 -11.63 14.86 -12.42
N MET A 107 -12.47 13.81 -12.47
CA MET A 107 -13.08 13.21 -11.29
C MET A 107 -12.03 12.68 -10.29
N TRP A 108 -11.04 11.94 -10.78
CA TRP A 108 -9.96 11.40 -9.95
C TRP A 108 -9.07 12.52 -9.37
N ALA A 109 -8.77 13.56 -10.16
CA ALA A 109 -8.01 14.71 -9.70
C ALA A 109 -8.75 15.48 -8.59
N LEU A 110 -10.05 15.69 -8.74
CA LEU A 110 -10.87 16.34 -7.72
C LEU A 110 -10.89 15.52 -6.42
N ARG A 111 -11.04 14.20 -6.53
CA ARG A 111 -10.98 13.30 -5.36
C ARG A 111 -9.65 13.43 -4.62
N GLU A 112 -8.53 13.50 -5.35
CA GLU A 112 -7.21 13.64 -4.74
C GLU A 112 -6.98 15.01 -4.12
N TRP A 113 -7.51 16.06 -4.75
CA TRP A 113 -7.51 17.40 -4.17
C TRP A 113 -8.22 17.45 -2.82
N LEU A 114 -9.35 16.74 -2.67
CA LEU A 114 -10.08 16.65 -1.39
C LEU A 114 -9.38 15.72 -0.39
N ALA A 115 -8.77 14.63 -0.85
CA ALA A 115 -8.11 13.67 0.01
C ALA A 115 -6.76 14.17 0.57
N SER A 116 -6.09 15.10 -0.12
CA SER A 116 -4.75 15.59 0.29
C SER A 116 -4.78 16.39 1.60
N PRO A 117 -5.71 17.36 1.81
CA PRO A 117 -5.88 18.03 3.10
C PRO A 117 -6.24 17.08 4.23
N VAL A 118 -7.08 16.07 3.97
CA VAL A 118 -7.43 15.04 4.96
C VAL A 118 -6.18 14.24 5.35
N ALA A 119 -5.33 13.88 4.39
CA ALA A 119 -4.07 13.19 4.69
C ALA A 119 -3.12 14.05 5.54
N LEU A 120 -3.06 15.37 5.29
CA LEU A 120 -2.29 16.29 6.14
C LEU A 120 -2.85 16.33 7.58
N TRP A 121 -4.17 16.41 7.71
CA TRP A 121 -4.84 16.41 9.02
C TRP A 121 -4.64 15.11 9.78
N ASP A 122 -4.81 13.97 9.12
CA ASP A 122 -4.64 12.63 9.71
C ASP A 122 -3.22 12.43 10.22
N VAL A 123 -2.23 12.94 9.49
CA VAL A 123 -0.82 12.76 9.80
C VAL A 123 -0.30 13.76 10.84
N TRP A 124 -0.80 15.01 10.87
CA TRP A 124 -0.25 16.04 11.77
C TRP A 124 -1.12 16.32 12.99
N VAL A 125 -2.40 15.97 12.95
CA VAL A 125 -3.36 16.36 13.98
C VAL A 125 -4.05 15.15 14.58
N SER A 126 -4.92 14.47 13.84
CA SER A 126 -5.84 13.48 14.45
C SER A 126 -5.19 12.13 14.75
N HIS A 127 -4.15 11.73 14.02
CA HIS A 127 -3.44 10.45 14.20
C HIS A 127 -4.40 9.27 14.46
N PRO A 128 -5.41 9.04 13.61
CA PRO A 128 -6.43 8.03 13.88
C PRO A 128 -5.79 6.65 14.02
N THR A 129 -6.25 5.84 14.96
CA THR A 129 -5.81 4.44 15.10
C THR A 129 -6.63 3.55 14.16
N PRO A 130 -6.02 2.92 13.14
CA PRO A 130 -6.74 2.00 12.27
C PRO A 130 -7.14 0.72 13.03
N VAL A 131 -7.89 -0.16 12.36
CA VAL A 131 -8.09 -1.52 12.87
C VAL A 131 -6.73 -2.19 12.98
N LEU A 132 -6.36 -2.63 14.18
CA LEU A 132 -5.12 -3.37 14.46
C LEU A 132 -5.44 -4.85 14.67
N GLY A 133 -4.44 -5.68 14.44
CA GLY A 133 -4.40 -7.09 14.81
C GLY A 133 -3.10 -7.36 15.57
N ASP A 134 -2.76 -8.63 15.74
CA ASP A 134 -1.45 -8.99 16.27
C ASP A 134 -0.34 -8.60 15.27
N PRO A 135 0.88 -8.27 15.72
CA PRO A 135 2.01 -8.05 14.82
C PRO A 135 2.29 -9.29 13.96
N GLU A 136 2.41 -9.08 12.66
CA GLU A 136 2.72 -10.08 11.64
C GLU A 136 3.90 -9.61 10.76
N PRO A 137 5.13 -9.52 11.31
CA PRO A 137 6.28 -9.03 10.55
C PRO A 137 6.51 -9.81 9.25
N ILE A 138 6.68 -9.08 8.14
CA ILE A 138 6.88 -9.68 6.81
C ILE A 138 8.22 -10.40 6.68
N PHE A 139 9.20 -9.98 7.49
CA PHE A 139 10.50 -10.61 7.58
C PHE A 139 10.69 -11.21 8.98
N PRO A 140 11.28 -12.40 9.10
CA PRO A 140 11.70 -12.94 10.38
C PRO A 140 12.60 -11.94 11.14
N PRO A 141 12.60 -11.94 12.48
CA PRO A 141 13.41 -11.02 13.28
C PRO A 141 14.89 -11.00 12.92
N GLU A 142 15.44 -12.12 12.44
CA GLU A 142 16.84 -12.26 12.02
C GLU A 142 17.15 -11.56 10.68
N GLN A 143 16.17 -11.35 9.81
CA GLN A 143 16.36 -10.69 8.51
C GLN A 143 16.16 -9.18 8.57
N ALA A 144 15.54 -8.64 9.63
CA ALA A 144 15.25 -7.22 9.78
C ALA A 144 16.49 -6.33 10.05
N ASN A 145 17.66 -6.93 10.32
CA ASN A 145 18.91 -6.24 10.68
C ASN A 145 20.06 -6.48 9.70
N LEU A 146 19.79 -7.06 8.52
CA LEU A 146 20.83 -7.22 7.50
C LEU A 146 21.03 -5.90 6.73
N PRO A 147 22.28 -5.42 6.60
CA PRO A 147 22.61 -4.13 6.00
C PRO A 147 22.30 -4.04 4.49
#